data_AF-A0A356V949-F1
#
_entry.id   AF-A0A356V949-F1
#
_cell.length_a   1.000
_cell.length_b   1.000
_cell.length_c   1.000
_cell.angle_alpha   90.00
_cell.angle_beta   90.00
_cell.angle_gamma   90.00
#
_symmetry.space_group_name_H-M   'P 1'
#
loop_
_entity.id
_entity.type
_entity.pdbx_description
1 polymer ?
#
loop_
_entity_poly.entity_id
_entity_poly.type
_entity_poly.pdbx_seq_one_letter_code
_entity_poly.pdbx_strand_id
1 'polypeptide(L)'
;MDFSQVLNTLLTEFDRHQIRYAAVGGFAMGVLGAPRGTQDLDFLVHHEDLGQLHQLMTTLGYQRAAVTENVSHYAHPDPVWGGVDILHGFRSPSLAILQRVKSRPIFSGALQIRSVDPEDVIGFKVQAMANNPKRRNRELVDIETLMELYGSRLDWSRIQEYFELFEMGEEGHALRTRFDHAQ
;
A
#
# COMPACT_ATOMS: atom_id res chain seq x y z
N MET A 1 7.67 -14.85 -7.44
CA MET A 1 6.34 -14.42 -7.91
C MET A 1 6.44 -13.89 -9.33
N ASP A 2 5.54 -14.31 -10.22
CA ASP A 2 5.26 -13.65 -11.50
C ASP A 2 4.19 -12.58 -11.26
N PHE A 3 4.63 -11.32 -11.12
CA PHE A 3 3.71 -10.21 -10.83
C PHE A 3 2.65 -10.01 -11.91
N SER A 4 2.97 -10.26 -13.19
CA SER A 4 2.02 -10.00 -14.28
C SER A 4 0.87 -11.00 -14.22
N GLN A 5 1.19 -12.29 -14.08
CA GLN A 5 0.17 -13.34 -13.98
C GLN A 5 -0.68 -13.19 -12.71
N VAL A 6 -0.01 -12.96 -11.57
CA VAL A 6 -0.68 -12.86 -10.27
C VAL A 6 -1.60 -11.65 -10.20
N LEU A 7 -1.11 -10.46 -10.59
CA LEU A 7 -1.95 -9.26 -10.60
C LEU A 7 -3.08 -9.37 -11.61
N ASN A 8 -2.84 -9.89 -12.81
CA ASN A 8 -3.92 -10.10 -13.76
C ASN A 8 -5.06 -10.95 -13.16
N THR A 9 -4.70 -12.01 -12.45
CA THR A 9 -5.68 -12.91 -11.82
C THR A 9 -6.38 -12.26 -10.64
N LEU A 10 -5.62 -11.72 -9.67
CA LEU A 10 -6.18 -11.10 -8.47
C LEU A 10 -7.08 -9.92 -8.80
N LEU A 11 -6.64 -9.04 -9.70
CA LEU A 11 -7.41 -7.85 -10.07
C LEU A 11 -8.70 -8.22 -10.83
N THR A 12 -8.64 -9.22 -11.72
CA THR A 12 -9.83 -9.76 -12.39
C THR A 12 -10.83 -10.31 -11.37
N GLU A 13 -10.36 -11.07 -10.39
CA GLU A 13 -11.22 -11.65 -9.36
C GLU A 13 -11.76 -10.60 -8.39
N PHE A 14 -10.96 -9.61 -8.01
CA PHE A 14 -11.40 -8.49 -7.17
C PHE A 14 -12.49 -7.68 -7.86
N ASP A 15 -12.32 -7.39 -9.15
CA ASP A 15 -13.32 -6.67 -9.95
C ASP A 15 -14.59 -7.51 -10.12
N ARG A 16 -14.46 -8.80 -10.45
CA ARG A 16 -15.61 -9.73 -10.58
C ARG A 16 -16.45 -9.80 -9.30
N HIS A 17 -15.80 -9.75 -8.15
CA HIS A 17 -16.44 -9.81 -6.83
C HIS A 17 -16.72 -8.45 -6.19
N GLN A 18 -16.39 -7.34 -6.87
CA GLN A 18 -16.55 -5.97 -6.37
C GLN A 18 -15.84 -5.72 -5.03
N ILE A 19 -14.68 -6.34 -4.83
CA ILE A 19 -13.86 -6.15 -3.63
C ILE A 19 -13.36 -4.71 -3.59
N ARG A 20 -13.62 -3.99 -2.50
CA ARG A 20 -13.11 -2.63 -2.29
C ARG A 20 -11.68 -2.72 -1.75
N TYR A 21 -10.71 -2.46 -2.62
CA TYR A 21 -9.29 -2.53 -2.27
C TYR A 21 -8.48 -1.33 -2.74
N ALA A 22 -7.27 -1.22 -2.19
CA ALA A 22 -6.20 -0.37 -2.69
C ALA A 22 -4.86 -1.11 -2.59
N ALA A 23 -4.06 -1.12 -3.66
CA ALA A 23 -2.68 -1.56 -3.62
C ALA A 23 -1.84 -0.57 -2.82
N VAL A 24 -1.08 -1.10 -1.86
CA VAL A 24 -0.21 -0.36 -0.94
C VAL A 24 1.22 -0.92 -0.98
N GLY A 25 2.04 -0.57 0.01
CA GLY A 25 3.34 -1.21 0.20
C GLY A 25 4.34 -0.94 -0.93
N GLY A 26 5.25 -1.90 -1.15
CA GLY A 26 6.34 -1.75 -2.09
C GLY A 26 5.90 -1.69 -3.56
N PHE A 27 4.81 -2.37 -3.90
CA PHE A 27 4.29 -2.34 -5.27
C PHE A 27 3.68 -0.96 -5.61
N ALA A 28 2.93 -0.35 -4.66
CA ALA A 28 2.37 0.98 -4.85
C ALA A 28 3.45 2.05 -5.10
N MET A 29 4.62 1.94 -4.46
CA MET A 29 5.77 2.80 -4.77
C MET A 29 6.14 2.75 -6.26
N GLY A 30 6.20 1.55 -6.85
CA GLY A 30 6.47 1.37 -8.27
C GLY A 30 5.38 1.94 -9.18
N VAL A 31 4.11 1.77 -8.81
CA VAL A 31 2.97 2.39 -9.51
C VAL A 31 3.07 3.93 -9.51
N LEU A 32 3.65 4.50 -8.45
CA LEU A 32 3.84 5.94 -8.28
C LEU A 32 5.14 6.47 -8.88
N GLY A 33 5.91 5.66 -9.61
CA GLY A 33 7.15 6.07 -10.27
C GLY A 33 8.41 5.97 -9.40
N ALA A 34 8.31 5.36 -8.22
CA ALA A 34 9.43 5.10 -7.31
C ALA A 34 9.67 3.59 -7.19
N PRO A 35 10.23 2.92 -8.22
CA PRO A 35 10.36 1.46 -8.23
C PRO A 35 11.18 0.95 -7.03
N ARG A 36 10.60 0.02 -6.27
CA ARG A 36 11.20 -0.61 -5.09
C ARG A 36 11.14 -2.13 -5.25
N GLY A 37 12.26 -2.81 -5.05
CA GLY A 37 12.30 -4.27 -5.08
C GLY A 37 11.39 -4.87 -4.01
N THR A 38 10.29 -5.50 -4.41
CA THR A 38 9.33 -6.18 -3.53
C THR A 38 9.13 -7.63 -3.97
N GLN A 39 8.90 -8.51 -3.02
CA GLN A 39 8.67 -9.93 -3.28
C GLN A 39 7.19 -10.32 -3.07
N ASP A 40 6.46 -9.45 -2.38
CA ASP A 40 5.07 -9.67 -1.98
C ASP A 40 4.18 -8.53 -2.50
N LEU A 41 2.87 -8.80 -2.55
CA LEU A 41 1.83 -7.83 -2.87
C LEU A 41 1.07 -7.45 -1.60
N ASP A 42 0.88 -6.15 -1.39
CA ASP A 42 0.14 -5.63 -0.24
C ASP A 42 -1.14 -4.94 -0.72
N PHE A 43 -2.28 -5.29 -0.12
CA PHE A 43 -3.57 -4.64 -0.37
C PHE A 43 -4.22 -4.19 0.93
N LEU A 44 -4.74 -2.96 0.94
CA LEU A 44 -5.74 -2.54 1.91
C LEU A 44 -7.11 -2.96 1.40
N VAL A 45 -7.92 -3.65 2.20
CA VAL A 45 -9.26 -4.12 1.80
C VAL A 45 -10.30 -3.72 2.83
N HIS A 46 -11.47 -3.28 2.37
CA HIS A 46 -12.59 -2.93 3.25
C HIS A 46 -13.00 -4.12 4.12
N HIS A 47 -13.22 -3.90 5.42
CA HIS A 47 -13.40 -4.99 6.38
C HIS A 47 -14.61 -5.90 6.08
N GLU A 48 -15.68 -5.33 5.52
CA GLU A 48 -16.88 -6.09 5.12
C GLU A 48 -16.60 -7.09 3.99
N ASP A 49 -15.56 -6.85 3.18
CA ASP A 49 -15.24 -7.69 2.01
C ASP A 49 -14.25 -8.82 2.39
N LEU A 50 -13.67 -8.80 3.59
CA LEU A 50 -12.64 -9.76 4.03
C LEU A 50 -13.12 -11.22 4.00
N GLY A 51 -14.40 -11.46 4.33
CA GLY A 51 -14.98 -12.80 4.31
C GLY A 51 -15.03 -13.38 2.89
N GLN A 52 -15.52 -12.59 1.93
CA GLN A 52 -15.58 -12.97 0.52
C GLN A 52 -14.17 -13.08 -0.08
N LEU A 53 -13.29 -12.13 0.24
CA LEU A 53 -11.89 -12.17 -0.17
C LEU A 53 -11.21 -13.45 0.31
N HIS A 54 -11.43 -13.87 1.56
CA HIS A 54 -10.83 -15.09 2.08
C HIS A 54 -11.23 -16.31 1.25
N GLN A 55 -12.52 -16.45 0.92
CA GLN A 55 -13.00 -17.53 0.07
C GLN A 55 -12.33 -17.50 -1.30
N LEU A 56 -12.29 -16.33 -1.95
CA LEU A 56 -11.63 -16.11 -3.23
C LEU A 56 -10.14 -16.51 -3.19
N MET A 57 -9.39 -16.03 -2.20
CA MET A 57 -7.97 -16.35 -2.04
C MET A 57 -7.75 -17.86 -1.88
N THR A 58 -8.59 -18.54 -1.09
CA THR A 58 -8.50 -20.01 -0.93
C THR A 58 -8.86 -20.77 -2.21
N THR A 59 -9.82 -20.29 -3.00
CA THR A 59 -10.14 -20.86 -4.32
C THR A 59 -8.98 -20.72 -5.30
N LEU A 60 -8.22 -19.63 -5.22
CA LEU A 60 -7.00 -19.42 -5.98
C LEU A 60 -5.79 -20.21 -5.46
N GLY A 61 -5.96 -21.05 -4.43
CA GLY A 61 -4.90 -21.91 -3.90
C GLY A 61 -4.04 -21.28 -2.81
N TYR A 62 -4.30 -20.03 -2.41
CA TYR A 62 -3.60 -19.41 -1.28
C TYR A 62 -4.01 -20.03 0.05
N GLN A 63 -3.03 -20.16 0.94
CA GLN A 63 -3.22 -20.56 2.33
C GLN A 63 -3.00 -19.35 3.23
N ARG A 64 -3.90 -19.15 4.21
CA ARG A 64 -3.73 -18.08 5.20
C ARG A 64 -2.68 -18.51 6.24
N ALA A 65 -1.47 -18.01 6.08
CA ALA A 65 -0.31 -18.35 6.92
C ALA A 65 -0.43 -17.77 8.34
N ALA A 66 -0.96 -16.54 8.44
CA ALA A 66 -1.21 -15.88 9.72
C ALA A 66 -2.37 -14.89 9.60
N VAL A 67 -3.03 -14.60 10.72
CA VAL A 67 -4.06 -13.57 10.81
C VAL A 67 -3.96 -12.86 12.15
N THR A 68 -4.05 -11.54 12.11
CA THR A 68 -4.24 -10.67 13.28
C THR A 68 -5.48 -9.82 13.06
N GLU A 69 -5.83 -8.97 14.03
CA GLU A 69 -6.88 -7.98 13.85
C GLU A 69 -6.64 -7.07 12.63
N ASN A 70 -5.37 -6.76 12.34
CA ASN A 70 -4.99 -5.73 11.36
C ASN A 70 -4.59 -6.27 9.99
N VAL A 71 -4.18 -7.54 9.92
CA VAL A 71 -3.59 -8.11 8.69
C VAL A 71 -3.86 -9.60 8.58
N SER A 72 -4.11 -10.05 7.36
CA SER A 72 -4.08 -11.46 6.96
C SER A 72 -2.93 -11.69 5.99
N HIS A 73 -2.05 -12.64 6.33
CA HIS A 73 -0.94 -13.04 5.49
C HIS A 73 -1.32 -14.29 4.69
N TYR A 74 -1.24 -14.21 3.38
CA TYR A 74 -1.49 -15.33 2.47
C TYR A 74 -0.21 -15.76 1.79
N ALA A 75 0.01 -17.07 1.72
CA ALA A 75 1.11 -17.67 1.00
C ALA A 75 0.58 -18.74 0.05
N HIS A 76 1.16 -18.83 -1.13
CA HIS A 76 0.84 -19.89 -2.08
C HIS A 76 2.00 -20.91 -2.14
N PRO A 77 1.72 -22.22 -2.17
CA PRO A 77 2.78 -23.25 -2.22
C PRO A 77 3.61 -23.21 -3.51
N ASP A 78 3.01 -22.75 -4.61
CA ASP A 78 3.73 -22.48 -5.86
C ASP A 78 4.43 -21.09 -5.80
N PRO A 79 5.77 -21.02 -5.94
CA PRO A 79 6.53 -19.77 -5.88
C PRO A 79 6.21 -18.77 -7.01
N VAL A 80 5.54 -19.20 -8.08
CA VAL A 80 5.00 -18.30 -9.12
C VAL A 80 3.98 -17.33 -8.51
N TRP A 81 3.21 -17.75 -7.51
CA TRP A 81 2.15 -16.96 -6.90
C TRP A 81 2.60 -16.08 -5.71
N GLY A 82 3.64 -16.50 -4.99
CA GLY A 82 4.25 -15.71 -3.91
C GLY A 82 3.34 -15.39 -2.72
N GLY A 83 3.70 -14.34 -1.97
CA GLY A 83 2.97 -13.86 -0.79
C GLY A 83 2.03 -12.67 -1.08
N VAL A 84 0.88 -12.66 -0.43
CA VAL A 84 -0.08 -11.54 -0.49
C VAL A 84 -0.51 -11.16 0.93
N ASP A 85 -0.28 -9.91 1.29
CA ASP A 85 -0.66 -9.35 2.58
C ASP A 85 -1.90 -8.47 2.43
N ILE A 86 -2.91 -8.74 3.25
CA ILE A 86 -4.18 -8.02 3.25
C ILE A 86 -4.28 -7.22 4.55
N LEU A 87 -4.10 -5.91 4.45
CA LEU A 87 -4.40 -4.98 5.54
C LEU A 87 -5.91 -4.78 5.66
N HIS A 88 -6.42 -4.85 6.89
CA HIS A 88 -7.85 -4.74 7.16
C HIS A 88 -8.27 -3.26 7.32
N GLY A 89 -9.08 -2.77 6.38
CA GLY A 89 -9.62 -1.41 6.35
C GLY A 89 -10.91 -1.27 7.17
N PHE A 90 -10.77 -0.99 8.47
CA PHE A 90 -11.91 -0.72 9.37
C PHE A 90 -11.78 0.56 10.20
N ARG A 91 -10.64 1.25 10.15
CA ARG A 91 -10.42 2.49 10.91
C ARG A 91 -10.70 3.70 10.01
N SER A 92 -11.14 4.82 10.58
CA SER A 92 -11.49 6.01 9.80
C SER A 92 -10.40 6.43 8.78
N PRO A 93 -9.09 6.44 9.11
CA PRO A 93 -8.06 6.77 8.13
C PRO A 93 -7.98 5.78 6.96
N SER A 94 -8.09 4.48 7.21
CA SER A 94 -8.03 3.47 6.15
C SER A 94 -9.31 3.42 5.30
N LEU A 95 -10.47 3.68 5.91
CA LEU A 95 -11.72 3.87 5.17
C LEU A 95 -11.68 5.09 4.27
N ALA A 96 -11.10 6.20 4.74
CA ALA A 96 -10.92 7.40 3.94
C ALA A 96 -9.99 7.15 2.73
N ILE A 97 -8.94 6.32 2.87
CA ILE A 97 -8.08 5.90 1.75
C ILE A 97 -8.91 5.17 0.69
N LEU A 98 -9.72 4.19 1.10
CA LEU A 98 -10.55 3.40 0.18
C LEU A 98 -11.60 4.23 -0.56
N GLN A 99 -12.05 5.35 0.02
CA GLN A 99 -12.98 6.28 -0.63
C GLN A 99 -12.34 7.14 -1.73
N ARG A 100 -11.03 7.43 -1.62
CA ARG A 100 -10.30 8.32 -2.56
C ARG A 100 -9.38 7.60 -3.53
N VAL A 101 -9.21 6.28 -3.38
CA VAL A 101 -8.28 5.49 -4.20
C VAL A 101 -8.58 5.67 -5.69
N LYS A 102 -7.53 5.82 -6.49
CA LYS A 102 -7.63 6.05 -7.94
C LYS A 102 -7.18 4.82 -8.71
N SER A 103 -7.80 4.61 -9.86
CA SER A 103 -7.33 3.65 -10.85
C SER A 103 -6.08 4.20 -11.55
N ARG A 104 -5.02 3.39 -11.65
CA ARG A 104 -3.75 3.76 -12.26
C ARG A 104 -3.32 2.66 -13.25
N PRO A 105 -2.78 3.02 -14.42
CA PRO A 105 -2.28 2.04 -15.37
C PRO A 105 -1.00 1.39 -14.86
N ILE A 106 -0.87 0.09 -15.08
CA ILE A 106 0.37 -0.69 -14.85
C ILE A 106 0.70 -1.51 -16.09
N PHE A 107 1.94 -2.02 -16.15
CA PHE A 107 2.43 -2.81 -17.30
C PHE A 107 2.19 -2.12 -18.65
N SER A 108 2.62 -0.85 -18.76
CA SER A 108 2.43 -0.02 -19.96
C SER A 108 0.96 0.13 -20.39
N GLY A 109 0.03 0.08 -19.43
CA GLY A 109 -1.40 0.24 -19.68
C GLY A 109 -2.14 -1.06 -19.95
N ALA A 110 -1.47 -2.22 -19.90
CA ALA A 110 -2.12 -3.52 -20.09
C ALA A 110 -3.11 -3.86 -18.98
N LEU A 111 -2.90 -3.36 -17.75
CA LEU A 111 -3.82 -3.52 -16.63
C LEU A 111 -4.06 -2.20 -15.89
N GLN A 112 -5.16 -2.14 -15.15
CA GLN A 112 -5.50 -1.05 -14.25
C GLN A 112 -5.51 -1.57 -12.82
N ILE A 113 -4.96 -0.80 -11.88
CA ILE A 113 -4.98 -1.15 -10.46
C ILE A 113 -5.49 0.02 -9.64
N ARG A 114 -6.33 -0.24 -8.63
CA ARG A 114 -6.64 0.74 -7.59
C ARG A 114 -5.42 0.87 -6.69
N SER A 115 -4.75 2.01 -6.68
CA SER A 115 -3.56 2.22 -5.83
C SER A 115 -3.63 3.57 -5.14
N VAL A 116 -3.09 3.61 -3.93
CA VAL A 116 -3.13 4.77 -3.06
C VAL A 116 -2.35 5.97 -3.62
N ASP A 117 -2.63 7.16 -3.11
CA ASP A 117 -1.87 8.37 -3.42
C ASP A 117 -0.49 8.35 -2.69
N PRO A 118 0.51 9.12 -3.14
CA PRO A 118 1.85 9.10 -2.54
C PRO A 118 1.85 9.45 -1.04
N GLU A 119 0.98 10.36 -0.60
CA GLU A 119 0.84 10.74 0.81
C GLU A 119 0.36 9.56 1.67
N ASP A 120 -0.52 8.72 1.13
CA ASP A 120 -1.03 7.55 1.83
C ASP A 120 0.07 6.49 1.97
N VAL A 121 0.92 6.32 0.94
CA VAL A 121 2.13 5.49 1.05
C VAL A 121 3.03 6.03 2.14
N ILE A 122 3.31 7.34 2.16
CA ILE A 122 4.09 7.99 3.21
C ILE A 122 3.46 7.72 4.59
N GLY A 123 2.13 7.82 4.73
CA GLY A 123 1.43 7.50 5.98
C GLY A 123 1.68 6.06 6.45
N PHE A 124 1.62 5.07 5.56
CA PHE A 124 1.96 3.68 5.89
C PHE A 124 3.44 3.52 6.27
N LYS A 125 4.34 4.28 5.66
CA LYS A 125 5.77 4.29 6.00
C LYS A 125 6.01 4.87 7.39
N VAL A 126 5.37 6.00 7.72
CA VAL A 126 5.41 6.61 9.07
C VAL A 126 4.92 5.62 10.12
N GLN A 127 3.75 5.00 9.90
CA GLN A 127 3.23 3.97 10.80
C GLN A 127 4.22 2.82 10.98
N ALA A 128 4.86 2.36 9.89
CA ALA A 128 5.84 1.29 9.95
C ALA A 128 7.10 1.65 10.75
N MET A 129 7.56 2.91 10.69
CA MET A 129 8.65 3.41 11.53
C MET A 129 8.27 3.43 13.00
N ALA A 130 7.08 3.97 13.31
CA ALA A 130 6.57 4.06 14.68
C ALA A 130 6.40 2.67 15.31
N ASN A 131 5.85 1.72 14.55
CA ASN A 131 5.64 0.35 15.03
C ASN A 131 6.95 -0.45 15.18
N ASN A 132 7.98 -0.15 14.39
CA ASN A 132 9.25 -0.87 14.45
C ASN A 132 10.43 0.05 14.12
N PRO A 133 11.16 0.53 15.15
CA PRO A 133 12.31 1.42 14.97
C PRO A 133 13.41 0.86 14.06
N LYS A 134 13.55 -0.47 13.95
CA LYS A 134 14.54 -1.09 13.04
C LYS A 134 14.24 -0.84 11.57
N ARG A 135 12.98 -0.53 11.23
CA ARG A 135 12.56 -0.20 9.86
C ARG A 135 12.87 1.24 9.47
N ARG A 136 13.13 2.12 10.44
CA ARG A 136 13.22 3.58 10.26
C ARG A 136 14.02 4.01 9.03
N ASN A 137 15.29 3.63 8.94
CA ASN A 137 16.16 4.07 7.84
C ASN A 137 15.61 3.68 6.47
N ARG A 138 15.05 2.46 6.35
CA ARG A 138 14.48 1.99 5.09
C ARG A 138 13.21 2.75 4.72
N GLU A 139 12.32 2.95 5.69
CA GLU A 139 11.07 3.66 5.39
C GLU A 139 11.32 5.16 5.13
N LEU A 140 12.31 5.78 5.78
CA LEU A 140 12.73 7.16 5.46
C LEU A 140 13.25 7.29 4.04
N VAL A 141 14.04 6.34 3.54
CA VAL A 141 14.48 6.34 2.13
C VAL A 141 13.28 6.31 1.18
N ASP A 142 12.29 5.46 1.45
CA ASP A 142 11.07 5.38 0.63
C ASP A 142 10.26 6.71 0.70
N ILE A 143 10.15 7.32 1.89
CA ILE A 143 9.48 8.60 2.10
C ILE A 143 10.20 9.71 1.32
N GLU A 144 11.51 9.86 1.49
CA GLU A 144 12.31 10.88 0.81
C GLU A 144 12.25 10.70 -0.71
N THR A 145 12.25 9.46 -1.22
CA THR A 145 12.11 9.19 -2.66
C THR A 145 10.80 9.75 -3.22
N LEU A 146 9.68 9.56 -2.52
CA LEU A 146 8.40 10.13 -2.94
C LEU A 146 8.37 11.65 -2.78
N MET A 147 8.99 12.19 -1.73
CA MET A 147 9.10 13.64 -1.52
C MET A 147 9.94 14.34 -2.58
N GLU A 148 11.03 13.72 -3.04
CA GLU A 148 11.84 14.21 -4.16
C GLU A 148 11.07 14.16 -5.47
N LEU A 149 10.33 13.07 -5.72
CA LEU A 149 9.60 12.88 -6.97
C LEU A 149 8.41 13.83 -7.09
N TYR A 150 7.66 14.04 -6.00
CA TYR A 150 6.41 14.81 -6.04
C TYR A 150 6.56 16.25 -5.54
N GLY A 151 7.49 16.52 -4.62
CA GLY A 151 7.81 17.87 -4.13
C GLY A 151 6.57 18.64 -3.70
N SER A 152 6.38 19.84 -4.27
CA SER A 152 5.23 20.70 -3.99
C SER A 152 3.87 20.17 -4.48
N ARG A 153 3.84 19.05 -5.23
CA ARG A 153 2.59 18.39 -5.67
C ARG A 153 1.98 17.53 -4.57
N LEU A 154 2.72 17.27 -3.49
CA LEU A 154 2.21 16.54 -2.34
C LEU A 154 1.23 17.39 -1.53
N ASP A 155 0.21 16.73 -0.98
CA ASP A 155 -0.59 17.29 0.10
C ASP A 155 0.20 17.21 1.42
N TRP A 156 1.02 18.24 1.66
CA TRP A 156 1.84 18.36 2.85
C TRP A 156 1.04 18.47 4.15
N SER A 157 -0.19 18.96 4.10
CA SER A 157 -1.07 18.98 5.28
C SER A 157 -1.46 17.56 5.67
N ARG A 158 -1.88 16.73 4.70
CA ARG A 158 -2.18 15.31 4.95
C ARG A 158 -0.96 14.52 5.42
N ILE A 159 0.22 14.78 4.84
CA ILE A 159 1.46 14.15 5.31
C ILE A 159 1.71 14.51 6.78
N GLN A 160 1.58 15.79 7.13
CA GLN A 160 1.78 16.26 8.50
C GLN A 160 0.82 15.56 9.49
N GLU A 161 -0.47 15.41 9.13
CA GLU A 161 -1.43 14.66 9.93
C GLU A 161 -0.96 13.23 10.22
N TYR A 162 -0.36 12.54 9.24
CA TYR A 162 0.20 11.20 9.46
C TYR A 162 1.36 11.21 10.45
N PHE A 163 2.28 12.17 10.36
CA PHE A 163 3.39 12.29 11.32
C PHE A 163 2.87 12.60 12.74
N GLU A 164 1.89 13.48 12.87
CA GLU A 164 1.28 13.85 14.16
C GLU A 164 0.57 12.68 14.83
N LEU A 165 -0.12 11.82 14.07
CA LEU A 165 -0.77 10.61 14.57
C LEU A 165 0.18 9.65 15.29
N PHE A 166 1.49 9.73 15.02
CA PHE A 166 2.51 8.89 15.62
C PHE A 166 3.53 9.68 16.47
N GLU A 167 3.20 10.90 16.90
CA GLU A 167 4.07 11.76 17.71
C GLU A 167 5.38 12.17 17.00
N MET A 168 5.37 12.20 15.67
CA MET A 168 6.53 12.52 14.83
C MET A 168 6.38 13.88 14.11
N GLY A 169 5.53 14.77 14.61
CA GLY A 169 5.16 16.04 13.96
C GLY A 169 6.35 16.97 13.64
N GLU A 170 7.36 17.02 14.51
CA GLU A 170 8.58 17.80 14.24
C GLU A 170 9.38 17.27 13.03
N GLU A 171 9.44 15.94 12.87
CA GLU A 171 10.10 15.32 11.72
C GLU A 171 9.31 15.61 10.42
N GLY A 172 7.98 15.58 10.48
CA GLY A 172 7.13 16.00 9.37
C GLY A 172 7.41 17.43 8.91
N HIS A 173 7.50 18.38 9.85
CA HIS A 173 7.84 19.78 9.56
C HIS A 173 9.25 19.95 8.99
N ALA A 174 10.23 19.22 9.52
CA ALA A 174 11.60 19.25 9.02
C ALA A 174 11.68 18.73 7.57
N LEU A 175 10.99 17.63 7.26
CA LEU A 175 10.90 17.08 5.91
C LEU A 175 10.19 18.04 4.95
N ARG A 176 9.08 18.65 5.37
CA ARG A 176 8.39 19.66 4.58
C ARG A 176 9.31 20.82 4.21
N THR A 177 10.04 21.36 5.18
CA THR A 177 11.00 22.47 4.94
C THR A 177 12.07 22.09 3.91
N ARG A 178 12.48 20.82 3.88
CA ARG A 178 13.49 20.32 2.95
C ARG A 178 12.96 20.07 1.53
N PHE A 179 11.71 19.62 1.39
CA PHE A 179 11.19 19.08 0.12
C PHE A 179 10.00 19.84 -0.49
N ASP A 180 9.31 20.72 0.25
CA ASP A 180 8.19 21.58 -0.25
C ASP A 180 8.68 22.74 -1.15
N HIS A 181 9.80 22.50 -1.85
CA HIS A 181 10.46 23.40 -2.78
C HIS A 181 11.00 22.67 -4.03
N ALA A 182 10.94 21.33 -4.06
CA ALA A 182 11.44 20.55 -5.19
C ALA A 182 10.48 20.67 -6.40
N GLN A 183 10.99 21.24 -7.49
CA GLN A 183 10.36 21.26 -8.82
C GLN A 183 11.01 20.22 -9.73
#